data_AF-C5KYQ0-F1
#
_entry.id   AF-C5KYQ0-F1
#
_cell.length_a   1.000
_cell.length_b   1.000
_cell.length_c   1.000
_cell.angle_alpha   90.00
_cell.angle_beta   90.00
_cell.angle_gamma   90.00
#
_symmetry.space_group_name_H-M   'P 1'
#
loop_
_entity.id
_entity.type
_entity.pdbx_description
1 polymer ?
#
loop_
_entity_poly.entity_id
_entity_poly.type
_entity_poly.pdbx_seq_one_letter_code
_entity_poly.pdbx_strand_id
1 'polypeptide(L)'
;MVNKASRMAEDYDPGKDKSSEENRVLRDEEHTVVNEEVFKKGTSRRIWQELYKVVDSSDVILEVIDARDPMGTRCQKLEREIRRTRPNKHIVL
;
A
#
# COMPACT_ATOMS: atom_id res chain seq x y z
N MET A 1 -0.75 -34.39 40.93
CA MET A 1 -1.15 -33.09 40.33
C MET A 1 -0.52 -33.03 38.94
N VAL A 2 -1.31 -32.95 37.88
CA VAL A 2 -0.77 -32.80 36.51
C VAL A 2 -0.46 -31.32 36.27
N ASN A 3 0.77 -31.00 35.87
CA ASN A 3 1.21 -29.63 35.58
C ASN A 3 0.46 -29.12 34.33
N LYS A 4 0.10 -27.82 34.34
CA LYS A 4 -0.51 -27.08 33.22
C LYS A 4 0.20 -27.32 31.88
N ALA A 5 1.53 -27.44 31.89
CA ALA A 5 2.31 -27.72 30.68
C ALA A 5 1.97 -29.07 30.04
N SER A 6 1.72 -30.12 30.85
CA SER A 6 1.36 -31.45 30.36
C SER A 6 -0.03 -31.46 29.74
N ARG A 7 -0.98 -30.72 30.33
CA ARG A 7 -2.34 -30.56 29.76
C ARG A 7 -2.33 -29.83 28.42
N MET A 8 -1.50 -28.78 28.31
CA MET A 8 -1.38 -28.04 27.05
C MET A 8 -0.76 -28.87 25.93
N ALA A 9 0.07 -29.86 26.25
CA ALA A 9 0.62 -30.79 25.26
C ALA A 9 -0.42 -31.85 24.82
N GLU A 10 -1.28 -32.31 25.73
CA GLU A 10 -2.37 -33.25 25.43
C GLU A 10 -3.48 -32.60 24.56
N ASP A 11 -3.77 -31.32 24.80
CA ASP A 11 -4.77 -30.53 24.04
C ASP A 11 -4.19 -29.86 22.77
N TYR A 12 -2.93 -30.17 22.41
CA TYR A 12 -2.28 -29.55 21.25
C TYR A 12 -2.81 -30.12 19.93
N ASP A 13 -3.44 -29.25 19.14
CA ASP A 13 -3.94 -29.57 17.80
C ASP A 13 -3.01 -28.94 16.75
N PRO A 14 -2.16 -29.74 16.07
CA PRO A 14 -1.22 -29.23 15.07
C PRO A 14 -1.93 -28.57 13.88
N GLY A 15 -3.18 -28.91 13.59
CA GLY A 15 -3.97 -28.27 12.54
C GLY A 15 -4.36 -26.82 12.86
N LYS A 16 -4.30 -26.42 14.14
CA LYS A 16 -4.61 -25.06 14.61
C LYS A 16 -3.37 -24.21 14.88
N ASP A 17 -2.17 -24.77 14.69
CA ASP A 17 -0.92 -24.04 14.88
C ASP A 17 -0.69 -23.06 13.73
N LYS A 18 -0.98 -21.78 14.00
CA LYS A 18 -0.81 -20.68 13.04
C LYS A 18 0.66 -20.36 12.73
N SER A 19 1.60 -20.95 13.46
CA SER A 19 3.03 -20.76 13.25
C SER A 19 3.67 -21.81 12.33
N SER A 20 2.93 -22.86 11.97
CA SER A 20 3.41 -23.90 11.05
C SER A 20 3.63 -23.34 9.65
N GLU A 21 4.63 -23.86 8.94
CA GLU A 21 4.98 -23.41 7.58
C GLU A 21 3.83 -23.63 6.59
N GLU A 22 3.10 -24.74 6.73
CA GLU A 22 1.93 -25.06 5.89
C GLU A 22 0.79 -24.05 6.09
N ASN A 23 0.48 -23.69 7.34
CA ASN A 23 -0.52 -22.66 7.64
C ASN A 23 -0.06 -21.25 7.24
N ARG A 24 1.25 -21.00 7.23
CA ARG A 24 1.83 -19.75 6.74
C ARG A 24 1.65 -19.60 5.23
N VAL A 25 1.90 -20.66 4.46
CA VAL A 25 1.67 -20.68 3.00
C VAL A 25 0.19 -20.50 2.68
N LEU A 26 -0.70 -21.24 3.35
CA LEU A 26 -2.16 -21.09 3.18
C LEU A 26 -2.64 -19.67 3.50
N ARG A 27 -2.07 -19.04 4.53
CA ARG A 27 -2.39 -17.66 4.91
C ARG A 27 -1.84 -16.64 3.92
N ASP A 28 -0.65 -16.87 3.37
CA ASP A 28 -0.07 -16.02 2.33
C ASP A 28 -0.89 -16.13 1.03
N GLU A 29 -1.40 -17.32 0.68
CA GLU A 29 -2.36 -17.54 -0.42
C GLU A 29 -3.72 -16.89 -0.15
N GLU A 30 -4.27 -16.98 1.06
CA GLU A 30 -5.52 -16.27 1.43
C GLU A 30 -5.35 -14.74 1.37
N HIS A 31 -4.17 -14.23 1.71
CA HIS A 31 -3.82 -12.82 1.54
C HIS A 31 -3.67 -12.38 0.08
N THR A 32 -3.51 -13.30 -0.89
CA THR A 32 -3.56 -12.97 -2.33
C THR A 32 -4.97 -12.73 -2.85
N VAL A 33 -6.02 -13.12 -2.10
CA VAL A 33 -7.40 -12.70 -2.36
C VAL A 33 -7.60 -11.28 -1.84
N VAL A 34 -6.74 -10.38 -2.28
CA VAL A 34 -6.72 -8.98 -1.85
C VAL A 34 -7.97 -8.30 -2.37
N ASN A 35 -8.67 -7.59 -1.50
CA ASN A 35 -9.84 -6.81 -1.86
C ASN A 35 -9.46 -5.77 -2.93
N GLU A 36 -9.80 -6.04 -4.20
CA GLU A 36 -9.49 -5.18 -5.35
C GLU A 36 -9.96 -3.72 -5.14
N GLU A 37 -11.04 -3.52 -4.37
CA GLU A 37 -11.57 -2.19 -4.10
C GLU A 37 -10.58 -1.35 -3.29
N VAL A 38 -9.78 -1.97 -2.42
CA VAL A 38 -8.77 -1.27 -1.62
C VAL A 38 -7.67 -0.71 -2.51
N PHE A 39 -7.23 -1.48 -3.52
CA PHE A 39 -6.23 -1.00 -4.49
C PHE A 39 -6.77 0.05 -5.47
N LYS A 40 -8.09 0.16 -5.62
CA LYS A 40 -8.73 1.23 -6.41
C LYS A 40 -8.85 2.54 -5.64
N LYS A 41 -8.65 2.56 -4.31
CA LYS A 41 -8.67 3.78 -3.49
C LYS A 41 -7.59 4.77 -3.97
N GLY A 42 -7.86 6.06 -3.87
CA GLY A 42 -6.94 7.10 -4.34
C GLY A 42 -7.04 7.43 -5.84
N THR A 43 -7.57 6.52 -6.67
CA THR A 43 -7.62 6.70 -8.13
C THR A 43 -8.95 7.25 -8.66
N SER A 44 -9.90 7.56 -7.78
CA SER A 44 -11.24 8.02 -8.19
C SER A 44 -11.21 9.34 -8.97
N ARG A 45 -12.17 9.52 -9.88
CA ARG A 45 -12.32 10.76 -10.67
C ARG A 45 -12.40 12.01 -9.77
N ARG A 46 -13.07 11.91 -8.61
CA ARG A 46 -13.19 13.02 -7.66
C ARG A 46 -11.82 13.48 -7.15
N ILE A 47 -10.95 12.55 -6.78
CA ILE A 47 -9.61 12.86 -6.25
C ILE A 47 -8.76 13.51 -7.34
N TRP A 48 -8.78 12.95 -8.56
CA TRP A 48 -8.08 13.56 -9.70
C TRP A 48 -8.58 14.97 -10.01
N GLN A 49 -9.90 15.23 -9.94
CA GLN A 49 -10.45 16.56 -10.14
C GLN A 49 -9.94 17.57 -9.11
N GLU A 50 -9.88 17.20 -7.83
CA GLU A 50 -9.31 18.09 -6.80
C GLU A 50 -7.82 18.32 -7.01
N LEU A 51 -7.06 17.27 -7.38
CA LEU A 51 -5.63 17.38 -7.69
C LEU A 51 -5.39 18.40 -8.82
N TYR A 52 -6.10 18.31 -9.93
CA TYR A 52 -5.87 19.23 -11.05
C TYR A 52 -6.29 20.68 -10.75
N LYS A 53 -7.26 20.91 -9.86
CA LYS A 53 -7.55 22.27 -9.37
C LYS A 53 -6.34 22.86 -8.65
N VAL A 54 -5.72 22.09 -7.76
CA VAL A 54 -4.52 22.51 -7.03
C VAL A 54 -3.38 22.78 -8.00
N VAL A 55 -3.11 21.82 -8.91
CA VAL A 55 -2.10 21.96 -9.96
C VAL A 55 -2.32 23.23 -10.77
N ASP A 56 -3.55 23.55 -11.17
CA ASP A 56 -3.85 24.76 -11.95
C ASP A 56 -3.61 26.05 -11.15
N SER A 57 -3.95 26.05 -9.86
CA SER A 57 -3.76 27.21 -8.98
C SER A 57 -2.33 27.45 -8.48
N SER A 58 -1.43 26.46 -8.57
CA SER A 58 -0.08 26.53 -7.99
C SER A 58 1.01 26.88 -9.02
N ASP A 59 1.98 27.71 -8.66
CA ASP A 59 3.17 27.94 -9.50
C ASP A 59 4.26 26.87 -9.28
N VAL A 60 4.36 26.36 -8.05
CA VAL A 60 5.33 25.35 -7.62
C VAL A 60 4.60 24.18 -6.97
N ILE A 61 4.99 22.96 -7.34
CA ILE A 61 4.45 21.70 -6.81
C ILE A 61 5.59 20.96 -6.11
N LEU A 62 5.38 20.65 -4.84
CA LEU A 62 6.29 19.81 -4.06
C LEU A 62 5.74 18.39 -4.00
N GLU A 63 6.51 17.43 -4.48
CA GLU A 63 6.18 16.01 -4.41
C GLU A 63 6.84 15.42 -3.17
N VAL A 64 6.05 15.02 -2.17
CA VAL A 64 6.57 14.40 -0.96
C VAL A 64 6.80 12.92 -1.22
N ILE A 65 8.05 12.50 -1.05
CA ILE A 65 8.53 11.15 -1.37
C ILE A 65 8.89 10.38 -0.08
N ASP A 66 8.63 9.07 -0.05
CA ASP A 66 9.13 8.20 1.02
C ASP A 66 10.63 7.92 0.78
N ALA A 67 11.48 8.33 1.71
CA ALA A 67 12.93 8.15 1.60
C ALA A 67 13.37 6.67 1.53
N ARG A 68 12.52 5.73 1.97
CA ARG A 68 12.81 4.29 1.93
C ARG A 68 12.63 3.69 0.55
N ASP A 69 11.68 4.23 -0.22
CA ASP A 69 11.40 3.80 -1.59
C ASP A 69 11.03 5.01 -2.47
N PRO A 70 12.03 5.85 -2.80
CA PRO A 70 11.76 7.09 -3.49
C PRO A 70 11.27 6.90 -4.92
N MET A 71 11.60 5.76 -5.54
CA MET A 71 11.17 5.46 -6.91
C MET A 71 9.77 4.85 -6.95
N GLY A 72 9.40 4.04 -5.95
CA GLY A 72 8.07 3.45 -5.87
C GLY A 72 6.97 4.43 -5.50
N THR A 73 7.27 5.46 -4.70
CA THR A 73 6.26 6.48 -4.31
C THR A 73 6.19 7.68 -5.26
N ARG A 74 7.09 7.76 -6.26
CA ARG A 74 7.14 8.88 -7.22
C ARG A 74 6.13 8.72 -8.34
N CYS A 75 5.36 9.78 -8.62
CA CYS A 75 4.31 9.82 -9.64
C CYS A 75 4.83 10.36 -10.99
N GLN A 76 5.64 9.56 -11.68
CA GLN A 76 6.23 9.95 -12.97
C GLN A 76 5.19 10.27 -14.07
N LYS A 77 3.97 9.74 -13.95
CA LYS A 77 2.88 10.04 -14.89
C LYS A 77 2.46 11.51 -14.78
N LEU A 78 2.26 11.99 -13.56
CA LEU A 78 1.85 13.37 -13.29
C LEU A 78 2.96 14.34 -13.73
N GLU A 79 4.21 14.06 -13.40
CA GLU A 79 5.34 14.89 -13.82
C GLU A 79 5.43 15.05 -15.34
N ARG A 80 5.34 13.94 -16.09
CA ARG A 80 5.40 13.97 -17.55
C ARG A 80 4.23 14.76 -18.14
N GLU A 81 3.04 14.60 -17.57
CA GLU A 81 1.86 15.33 -18.03
C GLU A 81 1.98 16.84 -17.77
N ILE A 82 2.42 17.24 -16.57
CA ILE A 82 2.60 18.64 -16.21
C ILE A 82 3.69 19.26 -17.09
N ARG A 83 4.85 18.60 -17.25
CA ARG A 83 5.91 19.11 -18.15
C ARG A 83 5.43 19.29 -19.60
N ARG A 84 4.54 18.41 -20.08
CA ARG A 84 3.97 18.48 -21.43
C ARG A 84 2.91 19.57 -21.57
N THR A 85 2.04 19.74 -20.57
CA THR A 85 0.85 20.59 -20.67
C THR A 85 1.01 21.98 -20.06
N ARG A 86 1.90 22.11 -19.06
CA ARG A 86 2.07 23.28 -18.19
C ARG A 86 3.57 23.49 -17.88
N PRO A 87 4.40 23.80 -18.90
CA PRO A 87 5.86 23.85 -18.75
C PRO A 87 6.36 24.97 -17.83
N ASN A 88 5.51 25.96 -17.54
CA ASN A 88 5.81 27.07 -16.63
C ASN A 88 5.69 26.70 -15.15
N LYS A 89 5.10 25.55 -14.80
CA LYS A 89 4.98 25.10 -13.41
C LYS A 89 6.22 24.33 -13.00
N HIS A 90 6.75 24.64 -11.83
CA HIS A 90 7.95 23.99 -11.29
C HIS A 90 7.57 22.80 -10.42
N ILE A 91 8.27 21.68 -10.59
CA ILE A 91 8.12 20.49 -9.75
C ILE A 91 9.41 20.28 -8.96
N VAL A 92 9.30 20.12 -7.65
CA VAL A 92 10.38 19.88 -6.70
C VAL A 92 10.10 18.58 -5.94
N LEU A 93 11.14 17.79 -5.65
CA LEU A 93 11.08 16.55 -4.87
C LEU A 93 11.74 16.75 -3.50
#